data_AF-A0A970QGY0-F1
#
_entry.id   AF-A0A970QGY0-F1
#
_cell.length_a   1.000
_cell.length_b   1.000
_cell.length_c   1.000
_cell.angle_alpha   90.00
_cell.angle_beta   90.00
_cell.angle_gamma   90.00
#
_symmetry.space_group_name_H-M   'P 1'
#
loop_
_entity.id
_entity.type
_entity.pdbx_description
1 polymer ?
#
loop_
_entity_poly.entity_id
_entity_poly.type
_entity_poly.pdbx_seq_one_letter_code
_entity_poly.pdbx_strand_id
1 'polypeptide(L)'
;MGGLIGTHQGNTVNRCYATGDVRGIETDAFSYSADVGGLIGTKELFDNEVIDCYASGNVTSNSNGYSFGGLVGANRKGDIRRCYAVGSVACTRYGGGLAGSFSGGSMNSCFATGTVVTEEYDAGGLIGYNGGIITDCYAWASVKGDEFVGGLIGENDEASLNRCYAIGKVEGDKNVGGLIGANVISGVNRSFWDTNTTEQETSAAGSERILPLCKA
;
A
#
# COMPACT_ATOMS: atom_id res chain seq x y z
N MET A 1 3.99 -15.16 -1.21
CA MET A 1 4.70 -15.47 0.06
C MET A 1 4.26 -14.50 1.14
N GLY A 2 4.00 -14.99 2.36
CA GLY A 2 3.76 -14.14 3.52
C GLY A 2 4.59 -14.59 4.70
N GLY A 3 4.99 -13.66 5.56
CA GLY A 3 5.80 -13.99 6.74
C GLY A 3 5.10 -14.95 7.71
N LEU A 4 3.76 -14.96 7.73
CA LEU A 4 2.95 -15.94 8.46
C LEU A 4 2.07 -16.79 7.54
N ILE A 5 1.45 -16.18 6.52
CA ILE A 5 0.46 -16.84 5.66
C ILE A 5 0.83 -16.64 4.19
N GLY A 6 1.12 -17.73 3.47
CA GLY A 6 1.37 -17.68 2.03
C GLY A 6 0.14 -17.22 1.23
N THR A 7 -0.89 -18.06 1.21
CA THR A 7 -2.18 -17.77 0.58
C THR A 7 -3.28 -17.92 1.62
N HIS A 8 -4.12 -16.91 1.76
CA HIS A 8 -5.21 -16.89 2.71
C HIS A 8 -6.56 -17.18 2.01
N GLN A 9 -7.04 -18.41 2.20
CA GLN A 9 -8.33 -18.91 1.71
C GLN A 9 -9.31 -19.29 2.85
N GLY A 10 -8.94 -19.03 4.11
CA GLY A 10 -9.72 -19.41 5.29
C GLY A 10 -10.41 -18.24 5.99
N ASN A 11 -11.04 -18.51 7.14
CA ASN A 11 -11.72 -17.54 7.99
C ASN A 11 -10.78 -16.44 8.54
N THR A 12 -11.33 -15.46 9.27
CA THR A 12 -10.64 -14.30 9.84
C THR A 12 -9.22 -14.53 10.41
N VAL A 13 -8.25 -13.71 9.97
CA VAL A 13 -6.97 -13.49 10.65
C VAL A 13 -7.14 -12.36 11.65
N ASN A 14 -7.01 -12.64 12.94
CA ASN A 14 -7.32 -11.70 14.02
C ASN A 14 -6.20 -11.64 15.04
N ARG A 15 -5.72 -10.43 15.39
CA ARG A 15 -4.68 -10.22 16.41
C ARG A 15 -3.40 -11.01 16.13
N CYS A 16 -3.01 -11.11 14.86
CA CYS A 16 -1.78 -11.75 14.42
C CYS A 16 -0.74 -10.71 14.02
N TYR A 17 0.54 -11.11 14.10
CA TYR A 17 1.62 -10.24 13.68
C TYR A 17 2.83 -10.99 13.13
N ALA A 18 3.61 -10.30 12.31
CA ALA A 18 4.88 -10.78 11.78
C ALA A 18 5.97 -9.71 11.96
N THR A 19 7.14 -10.12 12.42
CA THR A 19 8.28 -9.21 12.70
C THR A 19 9.54 -9.57 11.93
N GLY A 20 9.58 -10.76 11.32
CA GLY A 20 10.72 -11.19 10.51
C GLY A 20 10.68 -10.57 9.12
N ASP A 21 11.85 -10.28 8.58
CA ASP A 21 11.97 -9.81 7.20
C ASP A 21 11.47 -10.89 6.22
N VAL A 22 10.76 -10.46 5.20
CA VAL A 22 10.26 -11.31 4.12
C VAL A 22 10.98 -10.93 2.83
N ARG A 23 11.58 -11.93 2.19
CA ARG A 23 12.28 -11.73 0.92
C ARG A 23 11.62 -12.50 -0.22
N GLY A 24 11.08 -11.76 -1.19
CA GLY A 24 10.76 -12.23 -2.53
C GLY A 24 12.02 -12.66 -3.26
N ILE A 25 12.15 -13.96 -3.58
CA ILE A 25 13.23 -14.46 -4.44
C ILE A 25 12.59 -15.30 -5.52
N GLU A 26 12.75 -14.91 -6.78
CA GLU A 26 12.49 -15.80 -7.92
C GLU A 26 13.78 -16.51 -8.32
N THR A 27 13.66 -17.80 -8.63
CA THR A 27 14.77 -18.66 -9.06
C THR A 27 14.79 -18.91 -10.56
N ASP A 28 13.78 -18.45 -11.31
CA ASP A 28 13.72 -18.54 -12.77
C ASP A 28 13.06 -17.30 -13.40
N ALA A 29 13.52 -16.93 -14.60
CA ALA A 29 13.20 -15.67 -15.28
C ALA A 29 11.77 -15.58 -15.87
N PHE A 30 10.90 -16.55 -15.59
CA PHE A 30 9.57 -16.69 -16.23
C PHE A 30 8.41 -16.77 -15.23
N SER A 31 8.67 -16.77 -13.92
CA SER A 31 7.64 -16.90 -12.90
C SER A 31 7.14 -15.52 -12.44
N TYR A 32 6.15 -14.97 -13.14
CA TYR A 32 5.66 -13.61 -12.86
C TYR A 32 4.83 -13.46 -11.56
N SER A 33 4.65 -14.46 -10.70
CA SER A 33 3.49 -14.52 -9.78
C SER A 33 3.80 -14.44 -8.28
N ALA A 34 4.90 -13.82 -7.87
CA ALA A 34 5.17 -13.67 -6.43
C ALA A 34 4.48 -12.42 -5.84
N ASP A 35 3.29 -12.59 -5.25
CA ASP A 35 2.75 -11.61 -4.30
C ASP A 35 3.48 -11.76 -2.96
N VAL A 36 4.06 -10.70 -2.43
CA VAL A 36 4.84 -10.78 -1.18
C VAL A 36 4.28 -9.81 -0.15
N GLY A 37 3.87 -10.35 0.99
CA GLY A 37 3.45 -9.53 2.13
C GLY A 37 4.22 -9.84 3.39
N GLY A 38 4.38 -8.84 4.26
CA GLY A 38 5.04 -9.04 5.55
C GLY A 38 4.29 -10.04 6.44
N LEU A 39 2.95 -10.02 6.43
CA LEU A 39 2.12 -11.00 7.15
C LEU A 39 1.49 -12.03 6.21
N ILE A 40 0.85 -11.56 5.12
CA ILE A 40 0.06 -12.39 4.20
C ILE A 40 0.51 -12.16 2.76
N GLY A 41 0.79 -13.20 1.99
CA GLY A 41 1.10 -13.06 0.56
C GLY A 41 -0.13 -12.64 -0.24
N THR A 42 -1.09 -13.54 -0.39
CA THR A 42 -2.28 -13.30 -1.23
C THR A 42 -3.58 -13.61 -0.49
N LYS A 43 -4.61 -12.79 -0.71
CA LYS A 43 -6.01 -13.02 -0.29
C LYS A 43 -6.93 -13.19 -1.50
N GLU A 44 -7.66 -14.31 -1.54
CA GLU A 44 -8.43 -14.75 -2.72
C GLU A 44 -9.96 -14.69 -2.57
N LEU A 45 -10.51 -14.85 -1.35
CA LEU A 45 -11.94 -15.07 -1.14
C LEU A 45 -12.65 -13.92 -0.41
N PHE A 46 -13.98 -13.84 -0.61
CA PHE A 46 -14.85 -12.75 -0.17
C PHE A 46 -15.03 -12.66 1.35
N ASP A 47 -15.01 -13.78 2.07
CA ASP A 47 -15.36 -13.83 3.50
C ASP A 47 -14.14 -13.77 4.44
N ASN A 48 -12.97 -13.47 3.87
CA ASN A 48 -11.71 -13.49 4.59
C ASN A 48 -11.41 -12.08 5.11
N GLU A 49 -11.41 -11.91 6.43
CA GLU A 49 -11.07 -10.64 7.09
C GLU A 49 -9.68 -10.67 7.73
N VAL A 50 -8.96 -9.55 7.68
CA VAL A 50 -7.72 -9.33 8.43
C VAL A 50 -7.95 -8.19 9.39
N ILE A 51 -7.93 -8.48 10.69
CA ILE A 51 -8.38 -7.55 11.72
C ILE A 51 -7.37 -7.45 12.86
N ASP A 52 -7.08 -6.23 13.32
CA ASP A 52 -6.21 -5.99 14.48
C ASP A 52 -4.82 -6.63 14.32
N CYS A 53 -4.29 -6.64 13.10
CA CYS A 53 -3.04 -7.30 12.74
C CYS A 53 -1.95 -6.30 12.34
N TYR A 54 -0.68 -6.70 12.46
CA TYR A 54 0.42 -5.85 12.02
C TYR A 54 1.63 -6.59 11.48
N ALA A 55 2.45 -5.87 10.71
CA ALA A 55 3.74 -6.34 10.26
C ALA A 55 4.83 -5.29 10.50
N SER A 56 6.01 -5.73 10.92
CA SER A 56 7.16 -4.85 11.20
C SER A 56 8.46 -5.27 10.54
N GLY A 57 8.53 -6.49 10.00
CA GLY A 57 9.66 -6.91 9.18
C GLY A 57 9.66 -6.20 7.83
N ASN A 58 10.85 -6.01 7.28
CA ASN A 58 11.00 -5.43 5.95
C ASN A 58 10.57 -6.42 4.87
N VAL A 59 9.98 -5.90 3.80
CA VAL A 59 9.64 -6.67 2.61
C VAL A 59 10.58 -6.25 1.49
N THR A 60 11.40 -7.19 1.03
CA THR A 60 12.33 -6.94 -0.08
C THR A 60 12.09 -7.94 -1.20
N SER A 61 12.31 -7.54 -2.45
CA SER A 61 12.26 -8.47 -3.58
C SER A 61 13.26 -8.11 -4.64
N ASN A 62 13.86 -9.13 -5.26
CA ASN A 62 14.62 -9.02 -6.50
C ASN A 62 13.89 -9.71 -7.68
N SER A 63 12.60 -9.98 -7.49
CA SER A 63 11.75 -10.75 -8.38
C SER A 63 10.94 -9.84 -9.30
N ASN A 64 10.45 -10.35 -10.43
CA ASN A 64 9.53 -9.62 -11.32
C ASN A 64 8.06 -9.75 -10.87
N GLY A 65 7.86 -10.11 -9.60
CA GLY A 65 6.55 -10.31 -8.98
C GLY A 65 5.68 -9.07 -9.08
N TYR A 66 4.36 -9.24 -9.01
CA TYR A 66 3.43 -8.14 -9.28
C TYR A 66 3.27 -7.21 -8.07
N SER A 67 3.11 -7.73 -6.85
CA SER A 67 2.61 -6.93 -5.72
C SER A 67 3.32 -7.17 -4.39
N PHE A 68 3.77 -6.09 -3.77
CA PHE A 68 4.55 -6.09 -2.54
C PHE A 68 3.91 -5.18 -1.51
N GLY A 69 3.52 -5.74 -0.37
CA GLY A 69 2.86 -5.01 0.70
C GLY A 69 3.52 -5.23 2.05
N GLY A 70 3.66 -4.17 2.85
CA GLY A 70 4.20 -4.32 4.21
C GLY A 70 3.38 -5.28 5.07
N LEU A 71 2.06 -5.35 4.89
CA LEU A 71 1.18 -6.33 5.56
C LEU A 71 0.71 -7.43 4.61
N VAL A 72 0.12 -7.05 3.47
CA VAL A 72 -0.51 -7.97 2.51
C VAL A 72 0.04 -7.74 1.11
N GLY A 73 0.56 -8.76 0.43
CA GLY A 73 1.05 -8.60 -0.95
C GLY A 73 -0.06 -8.20 -1.90
N ALA A 74 -1.06 -9.07 -2.06
CA ALA A 74 -2.25 -8.82 -2.87
C ALA A 74 -3.55 -9.19 -2.14
N ASN A 75 -4.54 -8.31 -2.19
CA ASN A 75 -5.90 -8.55 -1.70
C ASN A 75 -6.88 -8.44 -2.85
N ARG A 76 -7.35 -9.59 -3.37
CA ARG A 76 -8.31 -9.62 -4.48
C ARG A 76 -9.75 -9.35 -4.02
N LYS A 77 -10.09 -9.82 -2.82
CA LYS A 77 -11.38 -9.65 -2.14
C LYS A 77 -11.21 -9.73 -0.62
N GLY A 78 -12.23 -9.30 0.13
CA GLY A 78 -12.31 -9.37 1.59
C GLY A 78 -11.72 -8.16 2.30
N ASP A 79 -12.04 -8.00 3.58
CA ASP A 79 -11.81 -6.76 4.33
C ASP A 79 -10.51 -6.75 5.14
N ILE A 80 -9.91 -5.57 5.30
CA ILE A 80 -8.75 -5.33 6.16
C ILE A 80 -9.10 -4.18 7.11
N ARG A 81 -9.07 -4.42 8.42
CA ARG A 81 -9.53 -3.44 9.42
C ARG A 81 -8.58 -3.30 10.60
N ARG A 82 -8.26 -2.05 10.99
CA ARG A 82 -7.43 -1.75 12.16
C ARG A 82 -6.06 -2.44 12.11
N CYS A 83 -5.47 -2.44 10.91
CA CYS A 83 -4.19 -3.10 10.67
C CYS A 83 -3.12 -2.07 10.29
N TYR A 84 -1.86 -2.40 10.55
CA TYR A 84 -0.77 -1.50 10.21
C TYR A 84 0.52 -2.20 9.82
N ALA A 85 1.37 -1.48 9.09
CA ALA A 85 2.70 -1.95 8.71
C ALA A 85 3.75 -0.86 8.92
N VAL A 86 4.88 -1.23 9.52
CA VAL A 86 5.97 -0.30 9.82
C VAL A 86 7.30 -0.67 9.15
N GLY A 87 7.41 -1.89 8.62
CA GLY A 87 8.58 -2.34 7.88
C GLY A 87 8.65 -1.69 6.50
N SER A 88 9.87 -1.44 6.02
CA SER A 88 10.08 -0.86 4.68
C SER A 88 9.77 -1.88 3.59
N VAL A 89 9.29 -1.40 2.45
CA VAL A 89 9.00 -2.19 1.25
C VAL A 89 9.92 -1.74 0.13
N ALA A 90 10.75 -2.63 -0.39
CA ALA A 90 11.60 -2.40 -1.56
C ALA A 90 11.36 -3.47 -2.61
N CYS A 91 10.89 -3.07 -3.80
CA CYS A 91 10.50 -3.99 -4.87
C CYS A 91 10.64 -3.38 -6.26
N THR A 92 10.36 -4.17 -7.29
CA THR A 92 10.44 -3.74 -8.69
C THR A 92 9.13 -3.14 -9.20
N ARG A 93 7.98 -3.74 -8.83
CA ARG A 93 6.64 -3.37 -9.33
C ARG A 93 5.75 -2.69 -8.27
N TYR A 94 4.46 -3.08 -8.17
CA TYR A 94 3.46 -2.43 -7.30
C TYR A 94 3.87 -2.54 -5.83
N GLY A 95 4.30 -1.41 -5.26
CA GLY A 95 4.76 -1.30 -3.89
C GLY A 95 3.78 -0.52 -3.03
N GLY A 96 3.33 -1.11 -1.92
CA GLY A 96 2.48 -0.45 -0.95
C GLY A 96 2.95 -0.64 0.48
N GLY A 97 2.95 0.44 1.27
CA GLY A 97 3.37 0.35 2.68
C GLY A 97 2.53 -0.63 3.49
N LEU A 98 1.24 -0.79 3.18
CA LEU A 98 0.37 -1.81 3.76
C LEU A 98 0.04 -2.92 2.76
N ALA A 99 -0.39 -2.56 1.55
CA ALA A 99 -0.81 -3.53 0.53
C ALA A 99 -0.24 -3.22 -0.86
N GLY A 100 0.36 -4.20 -1.55
CA GLY A 100 0.88 -3.98 -2.91
C GLY A 100 -0.26 -3.74 -3.90
N SER A 101 -1.21 -4.68 -3.95
CA SER A 101 -2.44 -4.54 -4.75
C SER A 101 -3.68 -4.82 -3.90
N PHE A 102 -4.70 -3.98 -4.04
CA PHE A 102 -5.97 -4.07 -3.34
C PHE A 102 -7.13 -4.00 -4.34
N SER A 103 -7.41 -5.11 -5.03
CA SER A 103 -8.39 -5.16 -6.14
C SER A 103 -9.85 -5.23 -5.70
N GLY A 104 -10.15 -5.29 -4.40
CA GLY A 104 -11.53 -5.31 -3.91
C GLY A 104 -11.70 -5.57 -2.42
N GLY A 105 -12.90 -5.30 -1.91
CA GLY A 105 -13.20 -5.30 -0.47
C GLY A 105 -13.07 -3.90 0.14
N SER A 106 -13.07 -3.81 1.47
CA SER A 106 -12.89 -2.56 2.20
C SER A 106 -11.65 -2.57 3.09
N MET A 107 -10.89 -1.48 3.06
CA MET A 107 -9.81 -1.20 4.00
C MET A 107 -10.25 -0.08 4.94
N ASN A 108 -10.22 -0.33 6.25
CA ASN A 108 -10.68 0.65 7.23
C ASN A 108 -9.76 0.80 8.43
N SER A 109 -9.49 2.05 8.82
CA SER A 109 -8.69 2.38 10.02
C SER A 109 -7.28 1.77 9.97
N CYS A 110 -6.66 1.75 8.79
CA CYS A 110 -5.34 1.15 8.58
C CYS A 110 -4.28 2.22 8.28
N PHE A 111 -3.02 1.91 8.57
CA PHE A 111 -1.93 2.84 8.27
C PHE A 111 -0.60 2.17 7.97
N ALA A 112 0.28 2.90 7.29
CA ALA A 112 1.65 2.48 7.06
C ALA A 112 2.65 3.61 7.31
N THR A 113 3.82 3.25 7.83
CA THR A 113 4.91 4.20 8.13
C THR A 113 6.25 3.81 7.53
N GLY A 114 6.43 2.56 7.08
CA GLY A 114 7.67 2.10 6.48
C GLY A 114 7.91 2.72 5.10
N THR A 115 9.16 3.00 4.75
CA THR A 115 9.51 3.57 3.44
C THR A 115 9.14 2.61 2.32
N VAL A 116 8.59 3.13 1.23
CA VAL A 116 8.25 2.37 0.02
C VAL A 116 9.18 2.80 -1.11
N VAL A 117 9.90 1.86 -1.71
CA VAL A 117 10.78 2.10 -2.87
C VAL A 117 10.44 1.10 -3.96
N THR A 118 10.05 1.60 -5.14
CA THR A 118 9.84 0.81 -6.35
C THR A 118 10.83 1.21 -7.44
N GLU A 119 11.23 0.25 -8.29
CA GLU A 119 12.17 0.52 -9.39
C GLU A 119 11.49 0.86 -10.72
N GLU A 120 10.31 0.30 -11.02
CA GLU A 120 9.71 0.39 -12.37
C GLU A 120 8.23 0.84 -12.40
N TYR A 121 7.45 0.62 -11.35
CA TYR A 121 5.99 0.85 -11.36
C TYR A 121 5.49 1.58 -10.10
N ASP A 122 4.17 1.58 -9.93
CA ASP A 122 3.40 2.29 -8.93
C ASP A 122 3.89 2.10 -7.51
N ALA A 123 4.00 3.21 -6.82
CA ALA A 123 4.35 3.25 -5.41
C ALA A 123 3.30 4.06 -4.65
N GLY A 124 2.75 3.45 -3.60
CA GLY A 124 1.85 4.11 -2.68
C GLY A 124 2.30 3.96 -1.24
N GLY A 125 2.23 5.05 -0.47
CA GLY A 125 2.59 5.00 0.94
C GLY A 125 1.73 4.03 1.76
N LEU A 126 0.49 3.77 1.32
CA LEU A 126 -0.39 2.73 1.86
C LEU A 126 -0.63 1.60 0.86
N ILE A 127 -1.01 1.93 -0.38
CA ILE A 127 -1.42 0.95 -1.41
C ILE A 127 -0.77 1.26 -2.75
N GLY A 128 -0.13 0.29 -3.40
CA GLY A 128 0.38 0.48 -4.77
C GLY A 128 -0.76 0.68 -5.78
N TYR A 129 -1.55 -0.37 -5.99
CA TYR A 129 -2.75 -0.35 -6.85
C TYR A 129 -4.03 -0.56 -6.05
N ASN A 130 -5.03 0.31 -6.21
CA ASN A 130 -6.32 0.23 -5.53
C ASN A 130 -7.50 0.12 -6.50
N GLY A 131 -8.28 -0.95 -6.35
CA GLY A 131 -9.60 -1.17 -6.96
C GLY A 131 -10.73 -1.36 -5.93
N GLY A 132 -10.51 -0.94 -4.67
CA GLY A 132 -11.41 -1.18 -3.55
C GLY A 132 -11.92 0.09 -2.85
N ILE A 133 -12.53 -0.11 -1.68
CA ILE A 133 -13.08 0.96 -0.84
C ILE A 133 -12.11 1.23 0.31
N ILE A 134 -11.53 2.42 0.36
CA ILE A 134 -10.56 2.80 1.39
C ILE A 134 -11.14 3.92 2.24
N THR A 135 -11.16 3.71 3.56
CA THR A 135 -11.80 4.66 4.48
C THR A 135 -11.04 4.81 5.79
N ASP A 136 -10.86 6.04 6.28
CA ASP A 136 -10.17 6.33 7.55
C ASP A 136 -8.74 5.78 7.63
N CYS A 137 -8.00 5.81 6.51
CA CYS A 137 -6.64 5.28 6.42
C CYS A 137 -5.61 6.38 6.18
N TYR A 138 -4.35 6.14 6.55
CA TYR A 138 -3.29 7.14 6.33
C TYR A 138 -1.91 6.55 6.09
N ALA A 139 -1.04 7.33 5.46
CA ALA A 139 0.35 6.98 5.25
C ALA A 139 1.31 8.07 5.73
N TRP A 140 2.29 7.68 6.53
CA TRP A 140 3.48 8.47 6.87
C TRP A 140 4.73 7.99 6.15
N ALA A 141 4.61 6.89 5.39
CA ALA A 141 5.66 6.34 4.57
C ALA A 141 6.23 7.38 3.60
N SER A 142 7.55 7.51 3.55
CA SER A 142 8.20 8.15 2.41
C SER A 142 8.14 7.19 1.22
N VAL A 143 7.82 7.72 0.04
CA VAL A 143 7.55 6.94 -1.17
C VAL A 143 8.51 7.39 -2.26
N LYS A 144 9.18 6.44 -2.89
CA LYS A 144 9.98 6.64 -4.10
C LYS A 144 9.59 5.61 -5.16
N GLY A 145 9.33 6.06 -6.39
CA GLY A 145 9.01 5.16 -7.52
C GLY A 145 9.29 5.79 -8.88
N ASP A 146 8.97 5.09 -9.98
CA ASP A 146 9.12 5.61 -11.36
C ASP A 146 7.81 6.22 -11.87
N GLU A 147 6.78 5.40 -12.04
CA GLU A 147 5.48 5.75 -12.63
C GLU A 147 4.36 5.60 -11.59
N PHE A 148 3.39 6.53 -11.58
CA PHE A 148 2.25 6.57 -10.65
C PHE A 148 2.66 6.49 -9.18
N VAL A 149 3.26 7.56 -8.71
CA VAL A 149 3.77 7.65 -7.34
C VAL A 149 2.84 8.52 -6.49
N GLY A 150 2.22 7.93 -5.48
CA GLY A 150 1.31 8.65 -4.58
C GLY A 150 1.69 8.53 -3.12
N GLY A 151 1.52 9.60 -2.36
CA GLY A 151 1.79 9.58 -0.92
C GLY A 151 0.90 8.60 -0.14
N LEU A 152 -0.31 8.29 -0.64
CA LEU A 152 -1.18 7.25 -0.10
C LEU A 152 -1.37 6.09 -1.08
N ILE A 153 -1.77 6.38 -2.32
CA ILE A 153 -2.10 5.38 -3.34
C ILE A 153 -1.33 5.69 -4.63
N GLY A 154 -0.65 4.70 -5.23
CA GLY A 154 -0.01 4.87 -6.54
C GLY A 154 -1.05 5.09 -7.64
N GLU A 155 -1.81 4.04 -7.96
CA GLU A 155 -2.92 4.05 -8.90
C GLU A 155 -4.25 3.71 -8.21
N ASN A 156 -5.28 4.52 -8.49
CA ASN A 156 -6.63 4.37 -7.96
C ASN A 156 -7.64 4.23 -9.11
N ASP A 157 -8.15 3.01 -9.33
CA ASP A 157 -8.93 2.65 -10.51
C ASP A 157 -10.28 2.03 -10.13
N GLU A 158 -11.38 2.57 -10.65
CA GLU A 158 -12.75 2.17 -10.33
C GLU A 158 -13.03 2.02 -8.82
N ALA A 159 -12.43 2.91 -8.01
CA ALA A 159 -12.33 2.78 -6.57
C ALA A 159 -12.92 3.97 -5.80
N SER A 160 -12.96 3.87 -4.46
CA SER A 160 -13.38 4.99 -3.61
C SER A 160 -12.44 5.20 -2.43
N LEU A 161 -12.18 6.48 -2.16
CA LEU A 161 -11.31 6.93 -1.09
C LEU A 161 -12.03 7.97 -0.24
N ASN A 162 -12.12 7.74 1.07
CA ASN A 162 -12.84 8.63 1.96
C ASN A 162 -12.13 8.84 3.31
N ARG A 163 -11.94 10.09 3.72
CA ARG A 163 -11.28 10.46 4.99
C ARG A 163 -9.88 9.84 5.14
N CYS A 164 -9.08 9.89 4.08
CA CYS A 164 -7.72 9.36 4.09
C CYS A 164 -6.68 10.46 3.89
N TYR A 165 -5.44 10.26 4.36
CA TYR A 165 -4.41 11.28 4.19
C TYR A 165 -2.98 10.77 4.09
N ALA A 166 -2.12 11.54 3.42
CA ALA A 166 -0.71 11.28 3.26
C ALA A 166 0.15 12.42 3.84
N ILE A 167 1.26 12.07 4.47
CA ILE A 167 2.23 13.03 5.04
C ILE A 167 3.66 12.75 4.56
N GLY A 168 4.02 11.52 4.26
CA GLY A 168 5.41 11.20 3.92
C GLY A 168 5.86 11.81 2.59
N LYS A 169 7.17 12.09 2.49
CA LYS A 169 7.81 12.63 1.29
C LYS A 169 7.58 11.73 0.07
N VAL A 170 7.24 12.31 -1.07
CA VAL A 170 6.96 11.59 -2.32
C VAL A 170 7.95 12.03 -3.41
N GLU A 171 8.67 11.07 -3.99
CA GLU A 171 9.62 11.29 -5.09
C GLU A 171 9.29 10.32 -6.24
N GLY A 172 9.18 10.83 -7.47
CA GLY A 172 9.03 9.97 -8.64
C GLY A 172 9.24 10.71 -9.95
N ASP A 173 9.23 9.96 -11.05
CA ASP A 173 9.60 10.49 -12.37
C ASP A 173 8.37 10.82 -13.24
N LYS A 174 7.27 10.05 -13.12
CA LYS A 174 6.04 10.22 -13.91
C LYS A 174 4.80 10.14 -13.04
N ASN A 175 3.87 11.08 -13.25
CA ASN A 175 2.56 11.12 -12.59
C ASN A 175 2.67 10.98 -11.07
N VAL A 176 3.33 11.98 -10.46
CA VAL A 176 3.55 12.04 -9.02
C VAL A 176 2.48 12.89 -8.37
N GLY A 177 1.89 12.39 -7.30
CA GLY A 177 0.87 13.12 -6.56
C GLY A 177 1.03 13.01 -5.06
N GLY A 178 0.68 14.07 -4.34
CA GLY A 178 0.79 14.09 -2.88
C GLY A 178 -0.10 13.06 -2.17
N LEU A 179 -1.29 12.75 -2.71
CA LEU A 179 -2.19 11.72 -2.18
C LEU A 179 -2.25 10.50 -3.10
N ILE A 180 -2.64 10.72 -4.36
CA ILE A 180 -2.79 9.73 -5.42
C ILE A 180 -1.92 10.12 -6.62
N GLY A 181 -1.18 9.16 -7.19
CA GLY A 181 -0.39 9.33 -8.42
C GLY A 181 -1.25 9.36 -9.68
N ALA A 182 -2.13 8.37 -9.87
CA ALA A 182 -3.15 8.34 -10.94
C ALA A 182 -4.53 7.92 -10.43
N ASN A 183 -5.58 8.53 -10.99
CA ASN A 183 -6.96 8.32 -10.57
C ASN A 183 -7.90 8.14 -11.77
N VAL A 184 -8.48 6.94 -11.91
CA VAL A 184 -9.38 6.56 -13.00
C VAL A 184 -10.76 6.25 -12.41
N ILE A 185 -11.80 6.94 -12.91
CA ILE A 185 -13.22 6.68 -12.62
C ILE A 185 -13.49 6.40 -11.12
N SER A 186 -12.99 7.28 -10.25
CA SER A 186 -12.96 7.03 -8.80
C SER A 186 -13.51 8.20 -7.97
N GLY A 187 -14.13 7.86 -6.83
CA GLY A 187 -14.70 8.83 -5.90
C GLY A 187 -13.78 9.15 -4.72
N VAL A 188 -13.16 10.34 -4.72
CA VAL A 188 -12.25 10.79 -3.65
C VAL A 188 -12.90 11.89 -2.82
N ASN A 189 -13.14 11.62 -1.54
CA ASN A 189 -13.89 12.51 -0.65
C ASN A 189 -13.14 12.76 0.66
N ARG A 190 -13.11 14.02 1.13
CA ARG A 190 -12.51 14.41 2.43
C ARG A 190 -11.10 13.84 2.65
N SER A 191 -10.34 13.67 1.59
CA SER A 191 -9.02 13.05 1.62
C SER A 191 -7.99 14.05 1.10
N PHE A 192 -6.84 14.11 1.77
CA PHE A 192 -5.89 15.19 1.58
C PHE A 192 -4.44 14.76 1.78
N TRP A 193 -3.49 15.53 1.24
CA TRP A 193 -2.07 15.37 1.54
C TRP A 193 -1.50 16.64 2.15
N ASP A 194 -0.41 16.50 2.91
CA ASP A 194 0.35 17.64 3.40
C ASP A 194 1.39 18.11 2.37
N THR A 195 1.16 19.27 1.76
CA THR A 195 2.02 19.79 0.67
C THR A 195 3.45 20.08 1.11
N ASN A 196 3.69 20.40 2.39
CA ASN A 196 5.04 20.71 2.89
C ASN A 196 5.86 19.44 3.08
N THR A 197 5.24 18.40 3.63
CA THR A 197 5.98 17.17 3.98
C THR A 197 6.01 16.18 2.83
N THR A 198 5.01 16.16 1.96
CA THR A 198 5.08 15.36 0.73
C THR A 198 6.00 15.97 -0.33
N GLU A 199 6.26 17.28 -0.25
CA GLU A 199 6.92 18.09 -1.28
C GLU A 199 6.15 18.09 -2.63
N GLN A 200 4.83 17.85 -2.59
CA GLN A 200 3.97 17.81 -3.79
C GLN A 200 2.92 18.91 -3.77
N GLU A 201 2.91 19.74 -4.82
CA GLU A 201 1.91 20.79 -5.01
C GLU A 201 0.58 20.26 -5.54
N THR A 202 0.57 19.10 -6.20
CA THR A 202 -0.63 18.56 -6.85
C THR A 202 -0.82 17.07 -6.56
N SER A 203 -1.99 16.56 -6.91
CA SER A 203 -2.32 15.14 -6.89
C SER A 203 -3.43 14.86 -7.89
N ALA A 204 -3.53 13.62 -8.38
CA ALA A 204 -4.57 13.24 -9.33
C ALA A 204 -6.01 13.41 -8.78
N ALA A 205 -6.18 13.34 -7.46
CA ALA A 205 -7.46 13.59 -6.79
C ALA A 205 -7.26 13.92 -5.30
N GLY A 206 -8.33 14.38 -4.66
CA GLY A 206 -8.31 14.86 -3.27
C GLY A 206 -8.07 16.36 -3.19
N SER A 207 -7.77 16.86 -1.99
CA SER A 207 -7.50 18.28 -1.74
C SER A 207 -6.18 18.45 -1.00
N GLU A 208 -5.37 19.41 -1.40
CA GLU A 208 -4.20 19.80 -0.62
C GLU A 208 -4.58 20.30 0.78
N ARG A 209 -3.66 20.15 1.72
CA ARG A 209 -3.75 20.75 3.06
C ARG A 209 -2.34 21.05 3.55
N ILE A 210 -2.20 22.08 4.38
CA ILE A 210 -1.01 22.26 5.20
C ILE A 210 -1.42 21.88 6.61
N LEU A 211 -0.82 20.84 7.18
CA LEU A 211 -1.04 20.54 8.59
C LEU A 211 -0.15 21.49 9.42
N PRO A 212 -0.68 22.03 10.54
CA PRO A 212 0.17 22.76 11.46
C PRO A 212 1.28 21.79 11.89
N LEU A 213 2.53 22.15 11.58
CA LEU A 213 3.73 21.36 11.84
C LEU A 213 3.61 20.66 13.19
N CYS A 214 3.38 19.34 13.20
CA CYS A 214 3.87 18.51 14.28
C CYS A 214 5.39 18.54 14.12
N LYS A 215 6.02 19.59 14.65
CA LYS A 215 7.46 19.57 14.90
C LYS A 215 7.74 18.31 15.70
N ALA A 216 8.47 17.39 15.10
CA ALA A 216 9.05 16.25 15.80
C ALA A 216 9.90 16.74 16.99
#